data_AF-A0A373NV22-F1
#
_entry.id   AF-A0A373NV22-F1
#
_cell.length_a   1.000
_cell.length_b   1.000
_cell.length_c   1.000
_cell.angle_alpha   90.00
_cell.angle_beta   90.00
_cell.angle_gamma   90.00
#
_symmetry.space_group_name_H-M   'P 1'
#
loop_
_entity.id
_entity.type
_entity.pdbx_description
1 polymer ?
#
loop_
_entity_poly.entity_id
_entity_poly.type
_entity_poly.pdbx_seq_one_letter_code
_entity_poly.pdbx_strand_id
1 'polypeptide(L)'
;MKTYTELCTLPTYEERLEYLQLHGEVGRDTFGFDRWLNQDFYQSREWRQFRDRIIARDMGCDLGCKDHPITDWVLRDGRPVRPRISIHHLNPITKEDVIRHSEKLLDPENAICVSAVTHKAIHYGTGKKPQLPDGERKPGDTCPWRK
;
A
#
# COMPACT_ATOMS: atom_id res chain seq x y z
N MET A 1 -15.90 -4.97 2.37
CA MET A 1 -14.82 -4.18 3.00
C MET A 1 -15.37 -2.78 3.25
N LYS A 2 -14.90 -2.11 4.30
CA LYS A 2 -15.36 -0.77 4.69
C LYS A 2 -15.05 0.29 3.64
N THR A 3 -15.87 1.34 3.57
CA THR A 3 -15.51 2.60 2.90
C THR A 3 -14.53 3.42 3.76
N TYR A 4 -13.95 4.48 3.19
CA TYR A 4 -13.11 5.42 3.93
C TYR A 4 -13.83 5.99 5.16
N THR A 5 -15.08 6.43 4.99
CA THR A 5 -15.87 6.99 6.11
C THR A 5 -16.11 5.94 7.19
N GLU A 6 -16.41 4.70 6.81
CA GLU A 6 -16.62 3.59 7.76
C GLU A 6 -15.32 3.10 8.42
N LEU A 7 -14.18 3.24 7.76
CA LEU A 7 -12.86 2.95 8.32
C LEU A 7 -12.47 4.02 9.34
N CYS A 8 -12.80 5.28 9.07
CA CYS A 8 -12.50 6.40 9.96
C CYS A 8 -13.25 6.35 11.29
N THR A 9 -14.28 5.51 11.43
CA THR A 9 -14.94 5.27 12.72
C THR A 9 -14.05 4.49 13.69
N LEU A 10 -12.99 3.83 13.19
CA LEU A 10 -11.92 3.28 14.02
C LEU A 10 -10.99 4.43 14.44
N PRO A 11 -10.89 4.74 15.74
CA PRO A 11 -10.24 5.95 16.22
C PRO A 11 -8.71 5.92 16.11
N THR A 12 -8.10 4.73 16.14
CA THR A 12 -6.63 4.59 16.19
C THR A 12 -6.04 4.10 14.86
N TYR A 13 -4.75 4.39 14.65
CA TYR A 13 -3.99 3.86 13.52
C TYR A 13 -3.92 2.33 13.57
N GLU A 14 -3.71 1.75 14.76
CA GLU A 14 -3.60 0.31 14.98
C GLU A 14 -4.87 -0.42 14.57
N GLU A 15 -6.05 0.07 14.97
CA GLU A 15 -7.33 -0.54 14.60
C GLU A 15 -7.57 -0.47 13.09
N ARG A 16 -7.23 0.66 12.44
CA ARG A 16 -7.35 0.78 10.98
C ARG A 16 -6.38 -0.15 10.26
N LEU A 17 -5.14 -0.25 10.74
CA LEU A 17 -4.14 -1.15 10.18
C LEU A 17 -4.56 -2.61 10.33
N GLU A 18 -5.01 -3.02 11.52
CA GLU A 18 -5.48 -4.36 11.81
C GLU A 18 -6.68 -4.71 10.91
N TYR A 19 -7.66 -3.82 10.76
CA TYR A 19 -8.78 -4.03 9.85
C TYR A 19 -8.33 -4.30 8.41
N LEU A 20 -7.36 -3.53 7.90
CA LEU A 20 -6.85 -3.68 6.53
C LEU A 20 -5.99 -4.93 6.35
N GLN A 21 -5.28 -5.38 7.39
CA GLN A 21 -4.49 -6.61 7.38
C GLN A 21 -5.36 -7.87 7.34
N LEU A 22 -6.45 -7.90 8.10
CA LEU A 22 -7.25 -9.11 8.33
C LEU A 22 -8.04 -9.60 7.10
N HIS A 23 -8.05 -8.84 6.01
CA HIS A 23 -8.89 -9.11 4.84
C HIS A 23 -8.13 -9.17 3.51
N GLY A 24 -6.80 -9.06 3.52
CA GLY A 24 -6.00 -9.22 2.32
C GLY A 24 -5.79 -10.70 1.96
N GLU A 25 -6.49 -11.21 0.94
CA GLU A 25 -6.05 -12.45 0.28
C GLU A 25 -4.75 -12.17 -0.47
N VAL A 26 -3.61 -12.46 0.17
CA VAL A 26 -2.29 -12.39 -0.46
C VAL A 26 -2.27 -13.37 -1.65
N GLY A 27 -2.19 -12.84 -2.87
CA GLY A 27 -1.99 -13.65 -4.07
C GLY A 27 -3.25 -14.07 -4.83
N ARG A 28 -4.45 -13.54 -4.51
CA ARG A 28 -5.48 -13.43 -5.57
C ARG A 28 -4.94 -12.49 -6.64
N ASP A 29 -5.33 -12.69 -7.89
CA ASP A 29 -4.88 -11.99 -9.11
C ASP A 29 -5.19 -10.47 -9.07
N THR A 30 -4.61 -9.80 -8.09
CA THR A 30 -4.85 -8.43 -7.67
C THR A 30 -3.84 -7.58 -8.41
N PHE A 31 -4.20 -7.25 -9.65
CA PHE A 31 -3.64 -6.15 -10.43
C PHE A 31 -2.10 -6.06 -10.46
N GLY A 32 -1.39 -7.19 -10.31
CA GLY A 32 0.08 -7.26 -10.27
C GLY A 32 0.70 -7.89 -11.51
N PHE A 33 -0.09 -8.59 -12.33
CA PHE A 33 0.43 -9.37 -13.46
C PHE A 33 0.55 -8.56 -14.77
N ASP A 34 -0.38 -7.64 -15.06
CA ASP A 34 -0.34 -6.81 -16.27
C ASP A 34 0.36 -5.47 -16.03
N ARG A 35 1.68 -5.48 -16.18
CA ARG A 35 2.57 -4.33 -15.91
C ARG A 35 2.28 -3.12 -16.80
N TRP A 36 1.81 -3.34 -18.03
CA TRP A 36 1.52 -2.26 -18.99
C TRP A 36 0.23 -1.50 -18.65
N LEU A 37 -0.83 -2.22 -18.25
CA LEU A 37 -2.14 -1.64 -17.89
C LEU A 37 -2.03 -0.78 -16.63
N ASN A 38 -1.22 -1.23 -15.67
CA ASN A 38 -0.83 -0.48 -14.48
C ASN A 38 -0.13 0.84 -14.82
N GLN A 39 0.76 0.81 -15.81
CA GLN A 39 1.63 1.94 -16.08
C GLN A 39 0.88 3.10 -16.72
N ASP A 40 -0.05 2.82 -17.63
CA ASP A 40 -0.88 3.85 -18.26
C ASP A 40 -1.81 4.55 -17.24
N PHE A 41 -2.57 3.76 -16.47
CA PHE A 41 -3.50 4.29 -15.47
C PHE A 41 -2.78 5.12 -14.40
N TYR A 42 -1.70 4.59 -13.80
CA TYR A 42 -1.00 5.29 -12.71
C TYR A 42 -0.14 6.47 -13.18
N GLN A 43 0.07 6.64 -14.49
CA GLN A 43 0.72 7.83 -15.07
C GLN A 43 -0.28 8.86 -15.60
N SER A 44 -1.57 8.49 -15.71
CA SER A 44 -2.64 9.37 -16.17
C SER A 44 -2.74 10.66 -15.35
N ARG A 45 -3.31 11.70 -15.97
CA ARG A 45 -3.58 12.97 -15.29
C ARG A 45 -4.64 12.82 -14.21
N GLU A 46 -5.65 12.00 -14.48
CA GLU A 46 -6.79 11.73 -13.59
C GLU A 46 -6.30 11.08 -12.29
N TRP A 47 -5.46 10.05 -12.39
CA TRP A 47 -4.87 9.42 -11.21
C TRP A 47 -4.02 10.40 -10.39
N ARG A 48 -3.21 11.25 -11.04
CA ARG A 48 -2.40 12.25 -10.34
C ARG A 48 -3.25 13.25 -9.56
N GLN A 49 -4.31 13.77 -10.18
CA GLN A 49 -5.24 14.69 -9.51
C GLN A 49 -6.00 14.00 -8.37
N PHE A 50 -6.44 12.76 -8.59
CA PHE A 50 -7.09 11.96 -7.57
C PHE A 50 -6.15 11.73 -6.38
N ARG A 51 -4.92 11.29 -6.64
CA ARG A 51 -3.89 11.11 -5.61
C ARG A 51 -3.68 12.37 -4.78
N ASP A 52 -3.52 13.53 -5.42
CA ASP A 52 -3.30 14.78 -4.69
C ASP A 52 -4.51 15.14 -3.82
N ARG A 53 -5.74 14.89 -4.30
CA ARG A 53 -6.97 15.07 -3.52
C ARG A 53 -7.01 14.16 -2.28
N ILE A 54 -6.63 12.89 -2.42
CA ILE A 54 -6.62 11.94 -1.29
C ILE A 54 -5.55 12.34 -0.26
N ILE A 55 -4.34 12.69 -0.70
CA ILE A 55 -3.28 13.16 0.21
C ILE A 55 -3.72 14.41 0.97
N ALA A 56 -4.37 15.35 0.30
CA ALA A 56 -4.87 16.56 0.93
C ALA A 56 -5.98 16.26 1.95
N ARG A 57 -6.94 15.37 1.61
CA ARG A 57 -8.01 14.93 2.53
C ARG A 57 -7.44 14.30 3.80
N ASP A 58 -6.43 13.44 3.63
CA ASP A 58 -5.81 12.69 4.72
C ASP A 58 -4.71 13.50 5.45
N MET A 59 -4.50 14.76 5.04
CA MET A 59 -3.46 15.67 5.55
C MET A 59 -2.05 15.05 5.52
N GLY A 60 -1.78 14.18 4.54
CA GLY A 60 -0.52 13.43 4.45
C GLY A 60 -0.23 12.56 5.68
N CYS A 61 -1.27 12.12 6.38
CA CYS A 61 -1.15 11.25 7.54
C CYS A 61 -1.51 9.81 7.21
N ASP A 62 -0.76 8.87 7.77
CA ASP A 62 -0.93 7.45 7.50
C ASP A 62 -2.31 6.98 7.94
N LEU A 63 -3.00 6.26 7.05
CA LEU A 63 -4.38 5.83 7.24
C LEU A 63 -5.35 6.97 7.64
N GLY A 64 -5.04 8.21 7.27
CA GLY A 64 -5.82 9.39 7.66
C GLY A 64 -5.86 9.65 9.17
N CYS A 65 -4.91 9.11 9.94
CA CYS A 65 -4.78 9.28 11.39
C CYS A 65 -3.92 10.51 11.70
N LYS A 66 -4.51 11.59 12.25
CA LYS A 66 -3.85 12.89 12.43
C LYS A 66 -2.57 12.86 13.28
N ASP A 67 -2.46 11.88 14.15
CA ASP A 67 -1.33 11.61 15.04
C ASP A 67 -0.21 10.78 14.38
N HIS A 68 -0.42 10.31 13.14
CA HIS A 68 0.54 9.52 12.36
C HIS A 68 0.95 10.25 11.07
N PRO A 69 1.58 11.44 11.14
CA PRO A 69 2.00 12.17 9.95
C PRO A 69 3.08 11.39 9.18
N ILE A 70 2.98 11.38 7.84
CA ILE A 70 3.98 10.75 6.97
C ILE A 70 5.13 11.77 6.76
N THR A 71 6.16 11.67 7.61
CA THR A 71 7.25 12.66 7.70
C THR A 71 8.61 12.15 7.21
N ASP A 72 8.66 11.07 6.43
CA ASP A 72 9.87 10.42 5.88
C ASP A 72 10.58 11.25 4.80
N TRP A 73 10.86 12.52 5.10
CA TRP A 73 11.79 13.33 4.35
C TRP A 73 13.18 12.72 4.48
N VAL A 74 13.77 12.36 3.34
CA VAL A 74 15.12 11.80 3.29
C VAL A 74 16.01 12.70 2.46
N LEU A 75 17.25 12.88 2.90
CA LEU A 75 18.28 13.50 2.06
C LEU A 75 18.82 12.45 1.10
N ARG A 76 18.66 12.68 -0.20
CA ARG A 76 19.29 11.89 -1.25
C ARG A 76 20.20 12.80 -2.05
N ASP A 77 21.48 12.48 -2.08
CA ASP A 77 22.52 13.28 -2.74
C ASP A 77 22.53 14.75 -2.25
N GLY A 78 22.33 14.93 -0.93
CA GLY A 78 22.26 16.26 -0.29
C GLY A 78 20.97 17.05 -0.55
N ARG A 79 19.97 16.47 -1.23
CA ARG A 79 18.69 17.12 -1.54
C ARG A 79 17.54 16.49 -0.75
N PRO A 80 16.62 17.29 -0.17
CA PRO A 80 15.43 16.76 0.49
C PRO A 80 14.50 16.13 -0.56
N VAL A 81 14.22 14.84 -0.38
CA VAL A 81 13.24 14.10 -1.17
C VAL A 81 11.98 13.99 -0.33
N ARG A 82 10.85 14.32 -0.95
CA ARG A 82 9.53 14.21 -0.32
C ARG A 82 9.26 12.75 0.09
N PRO A 83 8.58 12.54 1.22
CA PRO A 83 8.00 11.26 1.60
C PRO A 83 7.32 10.55 0.42
N ARG A 84 7.55 9.24 0.28
CA ARG A 84 6.83 8.46 -0.73
C ARG A 84 5.46 8.07 -0.19
N ILE A 85 4.49 8.95 -0.37
CA ILE A 85 3.08 8.68 -0.08
C ILE A 85 2.45 7.92 -1.25
N SER A 86 1.93 6.74 -0.94
CA SER A 86 1.15 5.90 -1.84
C SER A 86 -0.35 6.05 -1.53
N ILE A 87 -1.19 5.77 -2.52
CA ILE A 87 -2.63 5.60 -2.31
C ILE A 87 -2.91 4.11 -2.31
N HIS A 88 -3.58 3.64 -1.25
CA HIS A 88 -4.03 2.27 -1.12
C HIS A 88 -5.53 2.23 -1.40
N HIS A 89 -5.97 1.32 -2.28
CA HIS A 89 -7.38 1.05 -2.47
C HIS A 89 -7.89 0.11 -1.36
N LEU A 90 -8.92 0.53 -0.63
CA LEU A 90 -9.48 -0.23 0.50
C LEU A 90 -10.08 -1.55 0.03
N ASN A 91 -10.90 -1.51 -1.01
CA ASN A 91 -11.35 -2.67 -1.77
C ASN A 91 -10.39 -2.86 -2.97
N PRO A 92 -9.81 -4.06 -3.15
CA PRO A 92 -8.91 -4.34 -4.25
C PRO A 92 -9.54 -4.03 -5.61
N ILE A 93 -8.77 -3.38 -6.47
CA ILE A 93 -9.12 -3.16 -7.88
C ILE A 93 -8.73 -4.39 -8.70
N THR A 94 -9.60 -4.77 -9.63
CA THR A 94 -9.36 -5.91 -10.53
C THR A 94 -8.87 -5.45 -11.90
N LYS A 95 -8.39 -6.40 -12.71
CA LYS A 95 -8.01 -6.11 -14.10
C LYS A 95 -9.16 -5.47 -14.88
N GLU A 96 -10.35 -6.03 -14.70
CA GLU A 96 -11.56 -5.59 -15.38
C GLU A 96 -11.96 -4.17 -14.95
N ASP A 97 -11.72 -3.80 -13.69
CA ASP A 97 -11.98 -2.44 -13.22
C ASP A 97 -11.17 -1.41 -14.02
N VAL A 98 -9.90 -1.69 -14.34
CA VAL A 98 -9.09 -0.77 -15.16
C VAL A 98 -9.49 -0.78 -16.63
N ILE A 99 -9.75 -1.95 -17.21
CA ILE A 99 -10.19 -2.03 -18.61
C ILE A 99 -11.51 -1.27 -18.83
N ARG A 100 -12.43 -1.37 -17.86
CA ARG A 100 -13.75 -0.71 -17.94
C ARG A 100 -13.78 0.71 -17.38
N HIS A 101 -12.65 1.23 -16.88
CA HIS A 101 -12.61 2.51 -16.16
C HIS A 101 -13.68 2.60 -15.05
N SER A 102 -13.75 1.56 -14.23
CA SER A 102 -14.66 1.44 -13.08
C SER A 102 -14.50 2.62 -12.13
N GLU A 103 -15.62 3.10 -11.58
CA GLU A 103 -15.63 4.21 -10.61
C GLU A 103 -14.73 3.92 -9.39
N LYS A 104 -14.57 2.64 -9.03
CA LYS A 104 -13.71 2.15 -7.93
C LYS A 104 -12.25 2.62 -8.01
N LEU A 105 -11.77 2.95 -9.21
CA LEU A 105 -10.39 3.39 -9.45
C LEU A 105 -10.13 4.78 -8.85
N LEU A 106 -11.13 5.65 -8.94
CA LEU A 106 -11.05 7.07 -8.59
C LEU A 106 -12.12 7.45 -7.55
N ASP A 107 -12.63 6.47 -6.81
CA ASP A 107 -13.58 6.65 -5.72
C ASP A 107 -12.83 7.03 -4.43
N PRO A 108 -13.05 8.24 -3.87
CA PRO A 108 -12.43 8.63 -2.61
C PRO A 108 -12.83 7.72 -1.44
N GLU A 109 -14.03 7.15 -1.47
CA GLU A 109 -14.49 6.22 -0.43
C GLU A 109 -13.81 4.85 -0.52
N ASN A 110 -13.08 4.59 -1.61
CA ASN A 110 -12.29 3.38 -1.80
C ASN A 110 -10.77 3.62 -1.70
N ALA A 111 -10.31 4.80 -1.25
CA ALA A 111 -8.90 5.15 -1.27
C ALA A 111 -8.43 5.81 0.02
N ILE A 112 -7.18 5.52 0.41
CA ILE A 112 -6.53 6.14 1.58
C ILE A 112 -5.03 6.30 1.37
N CYS A 113 -4.45 7.37 1.90
CA CYS A 113 -3.01 7.59 1.81
C CYS A 113 -2.25 6.76 2.86
N VAL A 114 -1.13 6.17 2.44
CA VAL A 114 -0.28 5.33 3.29
C VAL A 114 1.20 5.56 3.03
N SER A 115 2.01 5.38 4.07
CA SER A 115 3.46 5.30 3.90
C SER A 115 3.86 3.98 3.24
N ALA A 116 5.10 3.90 2.76
CA ALA A 116 5.66 2.66 2.23
C ALA A 116 5.73 1.52 3.28
N VAL A 117 5.88 1.88 4.57
CA VAL A 117 5.95 0.90 5.67
C VAL A 117 4.56 0.34 5.94
N THR A 118 3.56 1.21 6.07
CA THR A 118 2.17 0.82 6.31
C THR A 118 1.60 0.02 5.16
N HIS A 119 1.87 0.43 3.92
CA HIS A 119 1.44 -0.35 2.75
C HIS A 119 1.99 -1.78 2.78
N LYS A 120 3.26 -1.97 3.15
CA LYS A 120 3.83 -3.32 3.33
C LYS A 120 3.19 -4.06 4.49
N ALA A 121 2.94 -3.36 5.60
CA ALA A 121 2.29 -3.95 6.76
C ALA A 121 0.88 -4.45 6.44
N ILE A 122 0.12 -3.74 5.60
CA ILE A 122 -1.20 -4.18 5.12
C ILE A 122 -1.08 -5.50 4.33
N HIS A 123 -0.16 -5.55 3.35
CA HIS A 123 -0.05 -6.71 2.45
C HIS A 123 0.64 -7.93 3.05
N TYR A 124 1.60 -7.74 3.96
CA TYR A 124 2.47 -8.80 4.46
C TYR A 124 2.43 -8.96 5.98
N GLY A 125 1.55 -8.22 6.65
CA GLY A 125 1.54 -8.09 8.10
C GLY A 125 2.70 -7.21 8.62
N THR A 126 2.64 -6.84 9.90
CA THR A 126 3.76 -6.15 10.58
C THR A 126 4.98 -7.04 10.77
N GLY A 127 4.83 -8.36 10.54
CA GLY A 127 5.91 -9.34 10.49
C GLY A 127 6.80 -9.34 11.72
N LYS A 128 6.54 -10.23 12.69
CA LYS A 128 7.67 -10.89 13.33
C LYS A 128 8.45 -11.55 12.19
N LYS A 129 9.66 -11.09 11.88
CA LYS A 129 10.53 -11.77 10.91
C LYS A 129 10.46 -13.27 11.21
N PRO A 130 10.28 -14.16 10.21
CA PRO A 130 10.54 -15.57 10.44
C PRO A 130 11.92 -15.61 11.10
N GLN A 131 12.00 -16.16 12.31
CA GLN A 131 13.30 -16.45 12.89
C GLN A 131 13.97 -17.33 11.84
N LEU A 132 15.01 -16.79 11.20
CA LEU A 132 15.87 -17.61 10.36
C LEU A 132 16.29 -18.77 11.26
N PRO A 133 16.18 -20.03 10.79
CA PRO A 133 16.61 -21.16 11.59
C PRO A 133 18.04 -20.87 12.06
N ASP A 134 18.23 -20.89 13.38
CA ASP A 134 19.54 -20.78 13.99
C ASP A 134 20.37 -21.97 13.50
N GLY A 135 21.36 -21.69 12.66
CA GLY A 135 22.20 -22.70 12.04
C GLY A 135 23.35 -22.06 11.27
N GLU A 136 24.55 -22.63 11.44
CA GLU A 136 25.73 -22.23 10.66
C GLU A 136 25.46 -22.43 9.16
N ARG A 137 25.67 -21.38 8.37
CA ARG A 137 25.54 -21.44 6.91
C ARG A 137 26.60 -22.36 6.31
N LYS A 138 26.19 -23.28 5.44
CA LYS A 138 27.10 -24.17 4.70
C LYS A 138 27.20 -23.75 3.23
N PRO A 139 28.34 -24.01 2.56
CA PRO A 139 28.44 -23.89 1.11
C PRO A 139 27.36 -24.75 0.44
N GLY A 140 26.46 -24.12 -0.31
CA GLY A 140 25.37 -24.81 -1.02
C GLY A 140 23.95 -24.47 -0.54
N ASP A 141 23.79 -23.82 0.63
CA ASP A 141 22.47 -23.50 1.21
C ASP A 141 21.56 -22.66 0.31
N THR A 142 22.12 -21.88 -0.63
CA THR A 142 21.35 -21.06 -1.59
C THR A 142 21.15 -21.72 -2.95
N CYS A 143 21.56 -22.98 -3.11
CA CYS A 143 21.50 -23.72 -4.38
C CYS A 143 20.67 -25.01 -4.23
N PRO A 144 19.33 -24.94 -4.08
CA PRO A 144 18.46 -26.10 -3.87
C PRO A 144 18.56 -27.23 -4.91
N TRP A 145 19.16 -26.94 -6.08
CA TRP A 145 19.31 -27.88 -7.19
C TRP A 145 20.71 -28.50 -7.31
N ARG A 146 21.68 -28.12 -6.48
CA ARG A 146 22.96 -28.83 -6.40
C ARG A 146 22.86 -29.89 -5.32
N LYS A 147 22.55 -31.12 -5.72
CA LYS A 147 22.85 -32.32 -4.92
C LYS A 147 24.29 -32.75 -5.19
#